data_AF-A0A973XCI9-F1
#
_entry.id   AF-A0A973XCI9-F1
#
_cell.length_a   1.000
_cell.length_b   1.000
_cell.length_c   1.000
_cell.angle_alpha   90.00
_cell.angle_beta   90.00
_cell.angle_gamma   90.00
#
_symmetry.space_group_name_H-M   'P 1'
#
loop_
_entity.id
_entity.type
_entity.pdbx_description
1 polymer ?
#
loop_
_entity_poly.entity_id
_entity_poly.type
_entity_poly.pdbx_seq_one_letter_code
_entity_poly.pdbx_strand_id
1 'polypeptide(L)'
;IGNTHFVAIPVNARAKAGAMVLANFLLSPEAQARKADISIWGDPTVLAVSQLSAAEQALFAGKSAPGQVQHAAPAIPEPHGSWVDPLEKEWLKRYGV
;
A
#
# COMPACT_ATOMS: atom_id res chain seq x y z
N ILE A 1 -6.69 11.46 5.25
CA ILE A 1 -6.96 10.00 5.33
C ILE A 1 -5.71 9.32 4.83
N GLY A 2 -5.07 8.48 5.65
CA GLY A 2 -3.94 7.68 5.17
C GLY A 2 -4.49 6.58 4.26
N ASN A 3 -4.26 6.66 2.95
CA ASN A 3 -4.73 5.62 2.03
C ASN A 3 -3.89 4.36 2.27
N THR A 4 -4.40 3.45 3.10
CA THR A 4 -3.71 2.21 3.47
C THR A 4 -4.39 1.08 2.74
N HIS A 5 -3.63 0.31 1.98
CA HIS A 5 -4.11 -0.87 1.29
C HIS A 5 -3.55 -2.12 1.98
N PHE A 6 -4.31 -3.21 1.93
CA PHE A 6 -3.97 -4.46 2.59
C PHE A 6 -3.99 -5.61 1.60
N VAL A 7 -3.06 -6.56 1.77
CA VAL A 7 -3.11 -7.85 1.08
C VAL A 7 -3.83 -8.84 1.99
N ALA A 8 -4.96 -9.36 1.52
CA ALA A 8 -5.76 -10.32 2.27
C ALA A 8 -5.90 -11.66 1.52
N ILE A 9 -6.03 -12.75 2.28
CA ILE A 9 -6.34 -14.08 1.76
C ILE A 9 -7.79 -14.41 2.15
N PRO A 10 -8.72 -14.54 1.19
CA PRO A 10 -10.10 -14.88 1.49
C PRO A 10 -10.23 -16.21 2.24
N VAL A 11 -11.22 -16.30 3.12
CA VAL A 11 -11.45 -17.49 3.97
C VAL A 11 -11.67 -18.76 3.13
N ASN A 12 -12.24 -18.59 1.94
CA ASN A 12 -12.58 -19.63 0.96
C ASN A 12 -11.56 -19.75 -0.19
N ALA A 13 -10.36 -19.17 -0.06
CA ALA A 13 -9.33 -19.29 -1.10
C ALA A 13 -8.99 -20.76 -1.38
N ARG A 14 -9.07 -21.18 -2.65
CA ARG A 14 -8.77 -22.56 -3.08
C ARG A 14 -7.31 -22.94 -2.86
N ALA A 15 -6.41 -21.96 -2.88
CA ALA A 15 -4.96 -22.16 -2.79
C ALA A 15 -4.33 -21.29 -1.67
N LYS A 16 -4.75 -21.48 -0.41
CA LYS A 16 -4.25 -20.70 0.74
C LYS A 16 -2.73 -20.72 0.88
N ALA A 17 -2.11 -21.89 0.74
CA ALA A 17 -0.65 -22.04 0.83
C ALA A 17 0.07 -21.19 -0.22
N GLY A 18 -0.37 -21.25 -1.49
CA GLY A 18 0.19 -20.44 -2.56
C GLY A 18 -0.03 -18.94 -2.34
N ALA A 19 -1.20 -18.55 -1.83
CA ALA A 19 -1.49 -17.16 -1.49
C ALA A 19 -0.56 -16.63 -0.38
N MET A 20 -0.22 -17.45 0.62
CA MET A 20 0.76 -17.07 1.66
C MET A 20 2.17 -16.92 1.09
N VAL A 21 2.59 -17.78 0.16
CA VAL A 21 3.89 -17.64 -0.53
C VAL A 21 3.95 -16.33 -1.31
N LEU A 22 2.88 -15.99 -2.04
CA LEU A 22 2.80 -14.71 -2.74
C LEU A 22 2.83 -13.53 -1.77
N ALA A 23 2.09 -13.59 -0.66
CA ALA A 23 2.12 -12.53 0.35
C ALA A 23 3.53 -12.32 0.93
N ASN A 24 4.26 -13.40 1.22
CA ASN A 24 5.65 -13.32 1.66
C ASN A 24 6.56 -12.69 0.59
N PHE A 25 6.38 -13.08 -0.67
CA PHE A 25 7.12 -12.46 -1.78
C PHE A 25 6.81 -10.95 -1.89
N LEU A 26 5.54 -10.54 -1.78
CA LEU A 26 5.17 -9.13 -1.83
C LEU A 26 5.78 -8.34 -0.66
N LEU A 27 6.06 -8.98 0.48
CA LEU A 27 6.76 -8.39 1.62
C LEU A 27 8.31 -8.42 1.49
N SER A 28 8.87 -9.02 0.44
CA SER A 28 10.32 -9.03 0.24
C SER A 28 10.88 -7.61 -0.01
N PRO A 29 12.15 -7.33 0.37
CA PRO A 29 12.82 -6.08 0.06
C PRO A 29 12.80 -5.72 -1.41
N GLU A 30 13.00 -6.68 -2.31
CA GLU A 30 13.03 -6.47 -3.75
C GLU A 30 11.67 -6.05 -4.30
N ALA A 31 10.60 -6.72 -3.87
CA ALA A 31 9.24 -6.37 -4.29
C ALA A 31 8.83 -4.99 -3.76
N GLN A 32 9.15 -4.69 -2.50
CA GLN A 32 8.85 -3.40 -1.88
C GLN A 32 9.66 -2.26 -2.49
N ALA A 33 10.94 -2.47 -2.80
CA ALA A 33 11.77 -1.48 -3.48
C ALA A 33 11.24 -1.18 -4.90
N ARG A 34 10.83 -2.21 -5.64
CA ARG A 34 10.21 -2.04 -6.96
C ARG A 34 8.87 -1.29 -6.89
N LYS A 35 8.06 -1.54 -5.86
CA LYS A 35 6.81 -0.81 -5.61
C LYS A 35 7.06 0.67 -5.28
N ALA A 36 8.08 0.94 -4.47
CA ALA A 36 8.45 2.29 -4.06
C ALA A 36 9.10 3.12 -5.18
N ASP A 37 9.57 2.50 -6.27
CA ASP A 37 10.10 3.21 -7.43
C ASP A 37 9.01 4.04 -8.12
N ILE A 38 9.18 5.37 -8.10
CA ILE A 38 8.25 6.34 -8.69
C ILE A 38 8.10 6.23 -10.20
N SER A 39 9.08 5.62 -10.89
CA SER A 39 8.98 5.34 -12.33
C SER A 39 8.05 4.15 -12.64
N ILE A 40 7.68 3.37 -11.62
CA ILE A 40 6.83 2.18 -11.75
C ILE A 40 5.48 2.39 -11.06
N TRP A 41 5.49 2.63 -9.75
CA TRP A 41 4.27 2.83 -8.96
C TRP A 41 4.46 3.99 -7.96
N GLY A 42 5.57 4.02 -7.21
CA GLY A 42 5.90 5.13 -6.31
C GLY A 42 5.21 5.07 -4.96
N ASP A 43 4.64 3.92 -4.61
CA ASP A 43 3.94 3.73 -3.35
C ASP A 43 4.90 3.21 -2.27
N PRO A 44 5.03 3.90 -1.11
CA PRO A 44 6.08 3.63 -0.14
C PRO A 44 6.06 2.20 0.42
N THR A 45 7.24 1.76 0.85
CA THR A 45 7.44 0.45 1.49
C THR A 45 6.80 0.39 2.88
N VAL A 46 6.32 -0.79 3.26
CA VAL A 46 5.88 -1.09 4.63
C VAL A 46 7.01 -1.63 5.52
N LEU A 47 8.19 -1.86 4.95
CA LEU A 47 9.34 -2.40 5.69
C LEU A 47 10.02 -1.32 6.52
N ALA A 48 10.48 -1.70 7.71
CA ALA A 48 11.42 -0.92 8.48
C ALA A 48 12.81 -1.00 7.82
N VAL A 49 13.07 -0.14 6.83
CA VAL A 49 14.30 -0.17 6.01
C VAL A 49 15.56 -0.17 6.87
N SER A 50 15.58 0.56 7.99
CA SER A 50 16.71 0.61 8.92
C SER A 50 17.07 -0.72 9.58
N GLN A 51 16.18 -1.71 9.55
CA GLN A 51 16.40 -3.06 10.08
C GLN A 51 16.85 -4.07 9.02
N LEU A 52 16.89 -3.68 7.74
CA LEU A 52 17.33 -4.56 6.65
C LEU A 52 18.86 -4.64 6.60
N SER A 53 19.39 -5.61 5.86
CA SER A 53 20.84 -5.67 5.58
C SER A 53 21.29 -4.47 4.74
N ALA A 54 22.59 -4.14 4.76
CA ALA A 54 23.12 -3.03 3.97
C ALA A 54 22.84 -3.16 2.46
N ALA A 55 22.87 -4.39 1.94
CA ALA A 55 22.57 -4.67 0.54
C ALA A 55 21.08 -4.41 0.21
N GLU A 56 20.17 -4.80 1.09
CA GLU A 56 18.73 -4.56 0.92
C GLU A 56 18.37 -3.08 1.11
N GLN A 57 19.00 -2.40 2.08
CA GLN A 57 18.84 -0.95 2.26
C GLN A 57 19.20 -0.17 1.00
N ALA A 58 20.24 -0.59 0.29
CA ALA A 58 20.68 0.05 -0.96
C ALA A 58 19.61 0.00 -2.06
N LEU A 59 18.68 -0.97 -2.02
CA LEU A 59 17.56 -1.04 -2.97
C LEU A 59 16.59 0.15 -2.83
N PHE A 60 16.56 0.81 -1.67
CA PHE A 60 15.67 1.93 -1.37
C PHE A 60 16.32 3.31 -1.54
N ALA A 61 17.55 3.37 -2.08
CA ALA A 61 18.27 4.63 -2.33
C ALA A 61 17.71 5.43 -3.54
N GLY A 62 16.41 5.28 -3.82
CA GLY A 62 15.72 5.74 -5.02
C GLY A 62 16.00 7.18 -5.40
N LYS A 63 15.79 7.48 -6.69
CA LYS A 63 16.09 8.80 -7.26
C LYS A 63 15.06 9.82 -6.76
N SER A 64 15.54 11.00 -6.38
CA SER A 64 14.66 12.13 -6.10
C SER A 64 13.94 12.55 -7.38
N ALA A 65 12.63 12.80 -7.29
CA ALA A 65 11.80 13.27 -8.39
C ALA A 65 11.19 14.66 -8.10
N PRO A 66 10.97 15.50 -9.12
CA PRO A 66 10.28 16.78 -8.95
C PRO A 66 8.90 16.58 -8.34
N GLY A 67 8.57 17.37 -7.30
CA GLY A 67 7.29 17.28 -6.60
C GLY A 67 7.14 16.08 -5.66
N GLN A 68 8.20 15.30 -5.43
CA GLN A 68 8.17 14.19 -4.48
C GLN A 68 7.89 14.68 -3.06
N VAL A 69 6.95 14.02 -2.39
CA VAL A 69 6.62 14.26 -0.99
C VAL A 69 7.82 13.89 -0.12
N GLN A 70 8.43 14.88 0.52
CA GLN A 70 9.57 14.69 1.42
C GLN A 70 9.13 14.29 2.85
N HIS A 71 7.97 14.79 3.27
CA HIS A 71 7.40 14.54 4.58
C HIS A 71 5.92 14.24 4.41
N ALA A 72 5.49 13.05 4.85
CA ALA A 72 4.09 12.69 4.84
C ALA A 72 3.30 13.56 5.83
N ALA A 73 2.08 13.96 5.44
CA ALA A 73 1.15 14.54 6.38
C ALA A 73 0.72 13.49 7.42
N PRO A 74 0.33 13.89 8.65
CA PRO A 74 -0.20 12.96 9.63
C PRO A 74 -1.39 12.16 9.06
N ALA A 75 -1.37 10.84 9.28
CA ALA A 75 -2.48 10.00 8.90
C ALA A 75 -3.73 10.39 9.71
N ILE A 76 -4.83 10.67 9.01
CA ILE A 76 -6.15 10.83 9.61
C ILE A 76 -6.82 9.45 9.57
N PRO A 77 -7.44 8.98 10.68
CA PRO A 77 -8.16 7.72 10.71
C PRO A 77 -9.19 7.60 9.58
N GLU A 78 -9.44 6.36 9.17
CA GLU A 78 -10.55 6.10 8.27
C GLU A 78 -11.89 6.45 8.94
N PRO A 79 -12.88 6.93 8.17
CA PRO A 79 -14.23 7.14 8.68
C PRO A 79 -14.78 5.84 9.29
N HIS A 80 -15.58 5.98 10.35
CA HIS A 80 -16.29 4.83 10.92
C HIS A 80 -17.16 4.16 9.84
N GLY A 81 -17.23 2.82 9.82
CA GLY A 81 -17.92 2.06 8.78
C GLY A 81 -19.39 2.43 8.57
N SER A 82 -20.04 3.01 9.58
CA SER A 82 -21.40 3.56 9.47
C SER A 82 -21.54 4.69 8.45
N TRP A 83 -20.43 5.29 7.98
CA TRP A 83 -20.43 6.31 6.95
C TRP A 83 -20.46 5.76 5.52
N VAL A 84 -20.24 4.46 5.32
CA VAL A 84 -20.25 3.85 3.98
C VAL A 84 -21.63 4.01 3.34
N ASP A 85 -22.68 3.48 3.96
CA ASP A 85 -24.06 3.54 3.45
C ASP A 85 -24.54 4.96 3.10
N PRO A 86 -24.43 5.99 3.98
CA PRO A 86 -24.90 7.33 3.64
C PRO A 86 -24.07 7.98 2.53
N LEU A 87 -22.76 7.74 2.47
CA LEU A 87 -21.91 8.26 1.40
C LEU A 87 -22.22 7.61 0.06
N GLU A 88 -22.37 6.30 0.02
CA GLU A 88 -22.75 5.57 -1.20
C GLU A 88 -24.11 6.01 -1.73
N LYS A 89 -25.10 6.18 -0.84
CA LYS A 89 -26.44 6.63 -1.22
C LYS A 89 -26.43 8.02 -1.87
N GLU A 90 -25.77 8.99 -1.25
CA GLU A 90 -25.70 10.35 -1.80
C GLU A 90 -24.83 10.40 -3.07
N TRP A 91 -23.79 9.57 -3.16
CA TRP A 91 -22.98 9.44 -4.37
C TRP A 91 -23.80 8.91 -5.54
N LEU A 92 -24.54 7.81 -5.36
CA LEU A 92 -25.42 7.25 -6.38
C LEU A 92 -26.55 8.20 -6.77
N LYS A 93 -27.12 8.93 -5.81
CA LYS A 93 -28.14 9.95 -6.11
C LYS A 93 -27.60 11.06 -7.01
N ARG A 94 -26.33 11.44 -6.84
CA ARG A 94 -25.72 12.56 -7.57
C ARG A 94 -25.08 12.14 -8.89
N TYR A 95 -24.51 10.94 -8.95
CA TYR A 95 -23.65 10.49 -10.04
C TYR A 95 -24.02 9.10 -10.59
N GLY A 96 -24.95 8.39 -9.96
CA GLY A 96 -25.45 7.11 -10.45
C GLY A 96 -26.29 7.32 -11.70
N VAL A 97 -26.06 6.49 -12.72
CA VAL A 97 -26.82 6.43 -13.97
C VAL A 97 -28.02 5.50 -13.79
#